data_AF-A0A957EAH3-F1
#
_entry.id   AF-A0A957EAH3-F1
#
_cell.length_a   1.000
_cell.length_b   1.000
_cell.length_c   1.000
_cell.angle_alpha   90.00
_cell.angle_beta   90.00
_cell.angle_gamma   90.00
#
_symmetry.space_group_name_H-M   'P 1'
#
loop_
_entity.id
_entity.type
_entity.pdbx_description
1 polymer ?
#
loop_
_entity_poly.entity_id
_entity_poly.type
_entity_poly.pdbx_seq_one_letter_code
_entity_poly.pdbx_strand_id
1 'polypeptide(L)'
;MQTKQFFKISGFIAFILLISLGIIAYFSQPPRGLEYEAVQTFRVGSFSATLETQTYTIAQGDNGAAKIIVSAGGEQTVLDSWFDNDLFNDIRPAYLSRQNVDDHWQRDLVIWQPTYSGGLTATAYISSSNGRFHTLTPPLQRQRFFN
;
A
#
# COMPACT_ATOMS: atom_id res chain seq x y z
N MET A 1 -42.67 -6.11 32.57
CA MET A 1 -42.78 -5.13 31.46
C MET A 1 -41.45 -4.40 31.30
N GLN A 2 -40.42 -5.05 30.71
CA GLN A 2 -39.08 -4.44 30.56
C GLN A 2 -38.17 -5.15 29.52
N THR A 3 -38.74 -5.75 28.46
CA THR A 3 -37.99 -6.56 27.49
C THR A 3 -37.88 -5.94 26.09
N LYS A 4 -38.56 -4.82 25.80
CA LYS A 4 -38.60 -4.22 24.46
C LYS A 4 -37.51 -3.16 24.18
N GLN A 5 -36.80 -2.67 25.21
CA GLN A 5 -35.75 -1.64 25.03
C GLN A 5 -34.38 -2.23 24.66
N PHE A 6 -34.02 -3.40 25.17
CA PHE A 6 -32.72 -4.03 24.92
C PHE A 6 -32.50 -4.43 23.45
N PHE A 7 -33.54 -4.85 22.73
CA PHE A 7 -33.45 -5.25 21.32
C PHE A 7 -33.25 -4.09 20.33
N LYS A 8 -33.60 -2.85 20.71
CA LYS A 8 -33.43 -1.68 19.82
C LYS A 8 -32.01 -1.14 19.83
N ILE A 9 -31.34 -1.23 20.97
CA ILE A 9 -29.97 -0.71 21.15
C ILE A 9 -28.96 -1.62 20.45
N SER A 10 -29.16 -2.94 20.52
CA SER A 10 -28.29 -3.93 19.85
C SER A 10 -28.35 -3.84 18.32
N GLY A 11 -29.53 -3.63 17.73
CA GLY A 11 -29.66 -3.40 16.29
C GLY A 11 -29.00 -2.12 15.80
N PHE A 12 -29.06 -1.04 16.60
CA PHE A 12 -28.45 0.25 16.25
C PHE A 12 -26.91 0.22 16.34
N ILE A 13 -26.35 -0.45 17.36
CA ILE A 13 -24.91 -0.65 17.50
C ILE A 13 -24.37 -1.52 16.35
N ALA A 14 -25.06 -2.61 16.00
CA ALA A 14 -24.66 -3.47 14.88
C ALA A 14 -24.70 -2.72 13.53
N PHE A 15 -25.68 -1.83 13.34
CA PHE A 15 -25.81 -1.00 12.14
C PHE A 15 -24.69 0.04 12.01
N ILE A 16 -24.31 0.71 13.12
CA ILE A 16 -23.15 1.62 13.14
C ILE A 16 -21.87 0.85 12.84
N LEU A 17 -21.69 -0.35 13.44
CA LEU A 17 -20.49 -1.18 13.22
C LEU A 17 -20.36 -1.61 11.75
N LEU A 18 -21.46 -2.00 11.10
CA LEU A 18 -21.51 -2.35 9.69
C LEU A 18 -21.25 -1.16 8.77
N ILE A 19 -21.76 0.04 9.11
CA ILE A 19 -21.43 1.27 8.38
C ILE A 19 -19.96 1.62 8.55
N SER A 20 -19.40 1.55 9.76
CA SER A 20 -17.98 1.81 9.97
C SER A 20 -17.08 0.80 9.23
N LEU A 21 -17.43 -0.49 9.21
CA LEU A 21 -16.69 -1.51 8.45
C LEU A 21 -16.82 -1.30 6.93
N GLY A 22 -17.99 -0.93 6.44
CA GLY A 22 -18.21 -0.59 5.03
C GLY A 22 -17.47 0.68 4.59
N ILE A 23 -17.39 1.70 5.45
CA ILE A 23 -16.61 2.91 5.23
C ILE A 23 -15.11 2.60 5.28
N ILE A 24 -14.63 1.69 6.13
CA ILE A 24 -13.21 1.31 6.13
C ILE A 24 -12.83 0.55 4.83
N ALA A 25 -13.72 -0.33 4.34
CA ALA A 25 -13.48 -1.10 3.12
C ALA A 25 -13.56 -0.26 1.82
N TYR A 26 -14.42 0.75 1.77
CA TYR A 26 -14.63 1.59 0.57
C TYR A 26 -13.45 2.52 0.25
N PHE A 27 -12.53 2.75 1.20
CA PHE A 27 -11.55 3.84 1.08
C PHE A 27 -10.14 3.41 0.65
N SER A 28 -9.86 2.12 0.48
CA SER A 28 -8.54 1.68 0.00
C SER A 28 -8.65 1.06 -1.39
N GLN A 29 -8.05 1.71 -2.39
CA GLN A 29 -7.85 1.09 -3.69
C GLN A 29 -6.92 -0.11 -3.55
N PRO A 30 -7.13 -1.19 -4.33
CA PRO A 30 -6.18 -2.31 -4.35
C PRO A 30 -4.80 -1.78 -4.78
N PRO A 31 -3.69 -2.34 -4.22
CA PRO A 31 -2.36 -1.91 -4.61
C PRO A 31 -2.13 -2.19 -6.09
N ARG A 32 -1.67 -1.20 -6.84
CA ARG A 32 -1.32 -1.33 -8.26
C ARG A 32 0.17 -1.55 -8.40
N GLY A 33 0.58 -2.58 -9.12
CA GLY A 33 1.98 -2.89 -9.39
C GLY A 33 2.65 -1.78 -10.20
N LEU A 34 3.90 -1.48 -9.85
CA LEU A 34 4.78 -0.66 -10.67
C LEU A 34 5.41 -1.52 -11.76
N GLU A 35 5.67 -0.89 -12.91
CA GLU A 35 6.38 -1.54 -14.01
C GLU A 35 7.85 -1.84 -13.62
N TYR A 36 8.45 -2.81 -14.30
CA TYR A 36 9.88 -3.11 -14.17
C TYR A 36 10.71 -2.00 -14.80
N GLU A 37 11.88 -1.69 -14.21
CA GLU A 37 12.84 -0.70 -14.74
C GLU A 37 12.20 0.65 -15.08
N ALA A 38 11.22 1.09 -14.28
CA ALA A 38 10.37 2.21 -14.61
C ALA A 38 10.50 3.34 -13.60
N VAL A 39 10.56 4.56 -14.13
CA VAL A 39 10.45 5.80 -13.35
C VAL A 39 9.04 6.34 -13.53
N GLN A 40 8.31 6.49 -12.42
CA GLN A 40 6.94 6.99 -12.42
C GLN A 40 6.79 8.13 -11.42
N THR A 41 6.10 9.20 -11.84
CA THR A 41 5.82 10.36 -10.99
C THR A 41 4.36 10.39 -10.56
N PHE A 42 4.14 10.63 -9.28
CA PHE A 42 2.84 10.63 -8.63
C PHE A 42 2.60 11.96 -7.93
N ARG A 43 1.35 12.45 -8.00
CA ARG A 43 0.90 13.59 -7.19
C ARG A 43 0.40 13.10 -5.83
N VAL A 44 0.91 13.63 -4.73
CA VAL A 44 0.52 13.23 -3.37
C VAL A 44 0.09 14.50 -2.63
N GLY A 45 -1.22 14.70 -2.47
CA GLY A 45 -1.75 16.03 -2.16
C GLY A 45 -1.34 17.05 -3.22
N SER A 46 -0.75 18.17 -2.80
CA SER A 46 -0.14 19.18 -3.68
C SER A 46 1.29 18.86 -4.12
N PHE A 47 1.90 17.81 -3.59
CA PHE A 47 3.30 17.47 -3.79
C PHE A 47 3.50 16.50 -4.94
N SER A 48 4.74 16.40 -5.42
CA SER A 48 5.17 15.42 -6.41
C SER A 48 6.16 14.47 -5.77
N ALA A 49 6.02 13.18 -6.05
CA ALA A 49 6.98 12.15 -5.69
C ALA A 49 7.29 11.29 -6.90
N THR A 50 8.53 10.85 -7.03
CA THR A 50 8.98 9.95 -8.08
C THR A 50 9.41 8.63 -7.46
N LEU A 51 8.97 7.53 -8.05
CA LEU A 51 9.43 6.20 -7.70
C LEU A 51 10.08 5.57 -8.92
N GLU A 52 11.24 4.98 -8.70
CA GLU A 52 11.98 4.21 -9.69
C GLU A 52 12.14 2.78 -9.19
N THR A 53 11.87 1.82 -10.06
CA THR A 53 12.10 0.39 -9.82
C THR A 53 13.37 -0.04 -10.53
N GLN A 54 14.27 -0.71 -9.82
CA GLN A 54 15.48 -1.31 -10.40
C GLN A 54 15.50 -2.79 -10.04
N THR A 55 15.74 -3.67 -11.01
CA THR A 55 15.83 -5.11 -10.82
C THR A 55 17.23 -5.62 -11.10
N TYR A 56 17.67 -6.60 -10.32
CA TYR A 56 18.97 -7.24 -10.48
C TYR A 56 18.74 -8.70 -10.84
N THR A 57 18.92 -9.04 -12.12
CA THR A 57 18.92 -10.43 -12.58
C THR A 57 20.34 -10.99 -12.41
N ILE A 58 20.48 -12.12 -11.70
CA ILE A 58 21.81 -12.69 -11.41
C ILE A 58 22.31 -13.54 -12.59
N ALA A 59 21.42 -14.10 -13.40
CA ALA A 59 21.71 -14.69 -14.72
C ALA A 59 20.38 -15.18 -15.32
N GLN A 60 19.83 -14.50 -16.34
CA GLN A 60 18.66 -14.99 -17.12
C GLN A 60 17.48 -15.52 -16.27
N GLY A 61 17.28 -14.99 -15.07
CA GLY A 61 16.28 -15.46 -14.13
C GLY A 61 15.04 -14.57 -14.19
N ASP A 62 13.89 -15.22 -14.17
CA ASP A 62 12.57 -14.62 -14.11
C ASP A 62 12.28 -13.98 -12.74
N ASN A 63 13.12 -14.24 -11.71
CA ASN A 63 12.98 -13.72 -10.37
C ASN A 63 14.32 -13.17 -9.82
N GLY A 64 14.26 -12.22 -8.89
CA GLY A 64 15.48 -11.62 -8.35
C GLY A 64 15.28 -10.53 -7.32
N ALA A 65 16.42 -10.01 -6.85
CA ALA A 65 16.44 -8.84 -5.98
C ALA A 65 16.04 -7.58 -6.77
N ALA A 66 15.38 -6.65 -6.10
CA ALA A 66 15.01 -5.37 -6.65
C ALA A 66 15.24 -4.24 -5.65
N LYS A 67 15.20 -3.01 -6.12
CA LYS A 67 15.19 -1.80 -5.30
C LYS A 67 14.11 -0.87 -5.77
N ILE A 68 13.58 -0.11 -4.82
CA ILE A 68 12.65 0.99 -5.05
C ILE A 68 13.35 2.25 -4.60
N ILE A 69 13.63 3.14 -5.53
CA ILE A 69 14.21 4.44 -5.23
C ILE A 69 13.04 5.43 -5.16
N VAL A 70 12.85 6.02 -3.99
CA VAL A 70 11.77 6.97 -3.71
C VAL A 70 12.37 8.36 -3.59
N SER A 71 11.92 9.30 -4.42
CA SER A 71 12.30 10.71 -4.36
C SER A 71 11.08 11.55 -4.01
N ALA A 72 11.08 12.15 -2.82
CA ALA A 72 9.96 12.89 -2.27
C ALA A 72 10.46 13.99 -1.32
N GLY A 73 9.85 15.18 -1.35
CA GLY A 73 10.21 16.28 -0.44
C GLY A 73 11.67 16.79 -0.57
N GLY A 74 12.31 16.56 -1.71
CA GLY A 74 13.74 16.89 -1.93
C GLY A 74 14.72 15.85 -1.39
N GLU A 75 14.23 14.76 -0.82
CA GLU A 75 15.04 13.65 -0.29
C GLU A 75 14.89 12.41 -1.17
N GLN A 76 15.90 11.55 -1.13
CA GLN A 76 15.89 10.25 -1.79
C GLN A 76 16.07 9.14 -0.75
N THR A 77 15.28 8.08 -0.87
CA THR A 77 15.33 6.90 0.00
C THR A 77 15.28 5.64 -0.86
N VAL A 78 16.03 4.62 -0.45
CA VAL A 78 16.09 3.33 -1.15
C VAL A 78 15.44 2.27 -0.28
N LEU A 79 14.53 1.50 -0.87
CA LEU A 79 13.91 0.34 -0.25
C LEU A 79 14.37 -0.93 -0.98
N ASP A 80 14.86 -1.90 -0.23
CA ASP A 80 15.15 -3.21 -0.78
C ASP A 80 13.84 -3.95 -1.10
N SER A 81 13.81 -4.67 -2.20
CA SER A 81 12.64 -5.43 -2.64
C SER A 81 13.05 -6.67 -3.42
N TRP A 82 12.09 -7.35 -4.01
CA TRP A 82 12.30 -8.51 -4.87
C TRP A 82 11.17 -8.59 -5.90
N PHE A 83 11.36 -9.40 -6.94
CA PHE A 83 10.34 -9.64 -7.96
C PHE A 83 10.36 -11.10 -8.42
N ASP A 84 9.26 -11.54 -9.02
CA ASP A 84 9.08 -12.84 -9.67
C ASP A 84 8.26 -12.61 -10.93
N ASN A 85 8.78 -12.96 -12.09
CA ASN A 85 8.17 -12.73 -13.39
C ASN A 85 8.37 -13.98 -14.25
N ASP A 86 7.84 -15.10 -13.78
CA ASP A 86 7.87 -16.37 -14.48
C ASP A 86 6.55 -16.65 -15.21
N LEU A 87 6.43 -17.81 -15.86
CA LEU A 87 5.22 -18.18 -16.62
C LEU A 87 3.94 -18.22 -15.76
N PHE A 88 4.07 -18.37 -14.45
CA PHE A 88 2.96 -18.58 -13.50
C PHE A 88 2.79 -17.44 -12.49
N ASN A 89 3.78 -16.56 -12.36
CA ASN A 89 3.84 -15.46 -11.41
C ASN A 89 4.21 -14.16 -12.10
N ASP A 90 3.39 -13.13 -11.88
CA ASP A 90 3.73 -11.74 -12.18
C ASP A 90 3.73 -10.93 -10.87
N ILE A 91 4.81 -11.06 -10.12
CA ILE A 91 5.13 -10.28 -8.92
C ILE A 91 6.02 -9.11 -9.31
N ARG A 92 5.45 -7.91 -9.15
CA ARG A 92 6.11 -6.64 -9.39
C ARG A 92 7.00 -6.25 -8.21
N PRO A 93 8.11 -5.53 -8.44
CA PRO A 93 9.03 -5.12 -7.39
C PRO A 93 8.40 -4.16 -6.37
N ALA A 94 7.31 -3.49 -6.73
CA ALA A 94 6.59 -2.58 -5.85
C ALA A 94 5.13 -2.47 -6.25
N TYR A 95 4.27 -2.15 -5.29
CA TYR A 95 2.86 -1.82 -5.51
C TYR A 95 2.50 -0.55 -4.76
N LEU A 96 1.52 0.20 -5.26
CA LEU A 96 1.08 1.47 -4.67
C LEU A 96 -0.41 1.47 -4.37
N SER A 97 -0.78 1.99 -3.21
CA SER A 97 -2.18 2.30 -2.89
C SER A 97 -2.34 3.74 -2.40
N ARG A 98 -3.59 4.21 -2.42
CA ARG A 98 -4.01 5.47 -1.80
C ARG A 98 -4.82 5.19 -0.57
N GLN A 99 -4.35 5.63 0.57
CA GLN A 99 -5.00 5.41 1.87
C GLN A 99 -4.53 6.46 2.87
N ASN A 100 -5.37 6.76 3.85
CA ASN A 100 -4.99 7.60 4.97
C ASN A 100 -4.26 6.72 6.00
N VAL A 101 -3.00 7.03 6.31
CA VAL A 101 -2.19 6.30 7.31
C VAL A 101 -1.64 7.20 8.41
N ASP A 102 -1.82 8.52 8.29
CA ASP A 102 -1.34 9.52 9.24
C ASP A 102 -2.48 10.38 9.84
N ASP A 103 -3.72 9.89 9.74
CA ASP A 103 -4.97 10.55 10.15
C ASP A 103 -5.23 11.90 9.46
N HIS A 104 -4.55 12.19 8.34
CA HIS A 104 -4.81 13.37 7.53
C HIS A 104 -5.99 13.17 6.56
N TRP A 105 -6.72 14.26 6.25
CA TRP A 105 -7.92 14.18 5.41
C TRP A 105 -7.65 13.77 3.96
N GLN A 106 -6.44 14.05 3.46
CA GLN A 106 -5.98 13.60 2.15
C GLN A 106 -5.34 12.22 2.24
N ARG A 107 -5.41 11.46 1.15
CA ARG A 107 -4.82 10.12 1.09
C ARG A 107 -3.34 10.19 0.76
N ASP A 108 -2.57 9.42 1.52
CA ASP A 108 -1.15 9.22 1.32
C ASP A 108 -0.89 8.23 0.20
N LEU A 109 0.35 8.23 -0.29
CA LEU A 109 0.82 7.22 -1.24
C LEU A 109 1.57 6.14 -0.45
N VAL A 110 0.95 4.98 -0.28
CA VAL A 110 1.56 3.87 0.46
C VAL A 110 2.29 2.94 -0.48
N ILE A 111 3.51 2.57 -0.09
CA ILE A 111 4.44 1.78 -0.88
C ILE A 111 4.48 0.37 -0.31
N TRP A 112 4.10 -0.59 -1.13
CA TRP A 112 4.02 -2.00 -0.78
C TRP A 112 5.13 -2.78 -1.48
N GLN A 113 5.86 -3.59 -0.71
CA GLN A 113 6.86 -4.53 -1.19
C GLN A 113 6.26 -5.95 -1.16
N PRO A 114 6.49 -6.76 -2.20
CA PRO A 114 6.12 -8.17 -2.14
C PRO A 114 6.91 -8.91 -1.05
N THR A 115 6.31 -9.94 -0.47
CA THR A 115 6.97 -10.86 0.44
C THR A 115 7.20 -12.22 -0.23
N TYR A 116 8.21 -12.97 0.21
CA TYR A 116 8.46 -14.33 -0.30
C TYR A 116 7.29 -15.29 -0.09
N SER A 117 6.41 -15.01 0.89
CA SER A 117 5.19 -15.78 1.14
C SER A 117 4.02 -15.42 0.21
N GLY A 118 4.23 -14.55 -0.77
CA GLY A 118 3.21 -14.06 -1.70
C GLY A 118 2.33 -12.95 -1.14
N GLY A 119 2.62 -12.40 0.03
CA GLY A 119 1.91 -11.24 0.57
C GLY A 119 2.46 -9.91 0.07
N LEU A 120 1.85 -8.82 0.52
CA LEU A 120 2.40 -7.47 0.43
C LEU A 120 2.62 -6.92 1.82
N THR A 121 3.77 -6.28 2.04
CA THR A 121 4.07 -5.51 3.24
C THR A 121 4.33 -4.07 2.86
N ALA A 122 3.67 -3.12 3.49
CA ALA A 122 4.03 -1.71 3.40
C ALA A 122 4.75 -1.29 4.68
N THR A 123 6.01 -0.89 4.51
CA THR A 123 6.85 -0.32 5.55
C THR A 123 6.98 1.19 5.42
N ALA A 124 6.45 1.77 4.34
CA ALA A 124 6.68 3.17 3.99
C ALA A 124 5.49 3.81 3.29
N TYR A 125 5.42 5.14 3.40
CA TYR A 125 4.47 5.98 2.68
C TYR A 125 5.05 7.36 2.39
N ILE A 126 4.43 8.07 1.46
CA ILE A 126 4.65 9.50 1.25
C ILE A 126 3.42 10.24 1.76
N SER A 127 3.59 11.11 2.74
CA SER A 127 2.49 11.85 3.36
C SER A 127 1.94 12.91 2.42
N SER A 128 0.61 12.97 2.32
CA SER A 128 -0.11 14.01 1.60
C SER A 128 0.01 15.40 2.25
N SER A 129 0.30 15.46 3.55
CA SER A 129 0.39 16.71 4.31
C SER A 129 1.67 17.51 4.01
N ASN A 130 2.77 16.81 3.75
CA ASN A 130 4.11 17.41 3.62
C ASN A 130 4.92 16.91 2.41
N GLY A 131 4.44 15.89 1.69
CA GLY A 131 5.09 15.34 0.51
C GLY A 131 6.40 14.61 0.81
N ARG A 132 6.68 14.27 2.06
CA ARG A 132 7.92 13.59 2.49
C ARG A 132 7.70 12.10 2.68
N PHE A 133 8.81 11.36 2.61
CA PHE A 133 8.86 9.94 2.92
C PHE A 133 8.77 9.70 4.43
N HIS A 134 7.99 8.70 4.84
CA HIS A 134 7.84 8.28 6.23
C HIS A 134 7.80 6.75 6.33
N THR A 135 8.26 6.24 7.46
CA THR A 135 8.19 4.81 7.80
C THR A 135 6.91 4.51 8.56
N LEU A 136 6.24 3.40 8.21
CA LEU A 136 5.09 2.87 8.93
C LEU A 136 5.56 2.04 10.12
N THR A 137 5.00 2.31 11.29
CA THR A 137 5.20 1.51 12.50
C THR A 137 3.87 1.38 13.24
N PRO A 138 3.26 0.18 13.30
CA PRO A 138 3.71 -1.07 12.68
C PRO A 138 3.56 -1.06 11.14
N PRO A 139 4.29 -1.96 10.43
CA PRO A 139 4.07 -2.18 8.99
C PRO A 139 2.64 -2.67 8.72
N LEU A 140 2.09 -2.31 7.56
CA LEU A 140 0.82 -2.85 7.08
C LEU A 140 1.06 -4.13 6.29
N GLN A 141 0.15 -5.08 6.40
CA GLN A 141 0.23 -6.36 5.70
C GLN A 141 -1.06 -6.63 4.93
N ARG A 142 -0.92 -7.22 3.74
CA ARG A 142 -2.04 -7.76 2.95
C ARG A 142 -1.69 -9.17 2.47
N GLN A 143 -2.63 -10.08 2.65
CA GLN A 143 -2.57 -11.40 2.02
C GLN A 143 -2.88 -11.26 0.52
N ARG A 144 -2.31 -12.16 -0.29
CA ARG A 144 -2.52 -12.18 -1.75
C ARG A 144 -4.01 -12.33 -2.06
N PHE A 145 -4.57 -11.38 -2.82
CA PHE A 145 -5.77 -11.60 -3.61
C PHE A 145 -5.31 -11.69 -5.05
N PHE A 146 -5.19 -12.89 -5.58
CA PHE A 146 -4.95 -13.07 -7.01
C PHE A 146 -6.26 -13.09 -7.78
N ASN A 147 -6.24 -12.47 -8.95
CA ASN A 147 -6.91 -13.00 -10.13
C ASN A 147 -5.85 -13.68 -10.99
#